data_AF-A0A7C3Q0B3-F1
#
_entry.id   AF-A0A7C3Q0B3-F1
#
_cell.length_a   1.000
_cell.length_b   1.000
_cell.length_c   1.000
_cell.angle_alpha   90.00
_cell.angle_beta   90.00
_cell.angle_gamma   90.00
#
_symmetry.space_group_name_H-M   'P 1'
#
loop_
_entity.id
_entity.type
_entity.pdbx_description
1 polymer ?
#
loop_
_entity_poly.entity_id
_entity_poly.type
_entity_poly.pdbx_seq_one_letter_code
_entity_poly.pdbx_strand_id
1 'polypeptide(L)'
;MDDPPAFEGEQMIAGPYKMHTHRIGKGYEVQFFPILTKLNGQPVKNLKDLVAKVKASTDEFLIFEWADDDAETLVFKREELLKSTDEILDDNGIRSQMSDDLKAVWDSK
;
A
#
# COMPACT_ATOMS: atom_id res chain seq x y z
N MET A 1 -14.18 23.29 8.42
CA MET A 1 -14.80 23.18 7.09
C MET A 1 -14.72 21.70 6.80
N ASP A 2 -15.84 21.00 6.90
CA ASP A 2 -15.86 19.54 6.75
C ASP A 2 -15.77 19.20 5.27
N ASP A 3 -14.91 18.26 4.92
CA ASP A 3 -14.83 17.67 3.59
C ASP A 3 -15.57 16.32 3.63
N PRO A 4 -16.86 16.28 3.23
CA PRO A 4 -17.63 15.05 3.28
C PRO A 4 -17.14 14.09 2.20
N PRO A 5 -17.33 12.77 2.39
CA PRO A 5 -17.07 11.79 1.34
C PRO A 5 -17.77 12.17 0.03
N ALA A 6 -17.01 12.20 -1.07
CA ALA A 6 -17.46 12.40 -2.43
C ALA A 6 -18.25 11.20 -2.96
N PHE A 7 -18.03 9.99 -2.43
CA PHE A 7 -18.77 8.78 -2.78
C PHE A 7 -18.90 7.81 -1.61
N GLU A 8 -19.86 6.88 -1.71
CA GLU A 8 -20.07 5.84 -0.69
C GLU A 8 -18.85 4.92 -0.57
N GLY A 9 -18.33 4.78 0.65
CA GLY A 9 -17.18 3.92 0.93
C GLY A 9 -15.82 4.54 0.56
N GLU A 10 -15.76 5.86 0.33
CA GLU A 10 -14.49 6.59 0.24
C GLU A 10 -13.71 6.50 1.55
N GLN A 11 -12.40 6.30 1.44
CA GLN A 11 -11.49 6.28 2.58
C GLN A 11 -10.18 6.99 2.23
N MET A 12 -9.69 7.82 3.14
CA MET A 12 -8.31 8.29 3.09
C MET A 12 -7.38 7.17 3.57
N ILE A 13 -6.41 6.81 2.73
CA ILE A 13 -5.48 5.72 3.03
C ILE A 13 -4.18 6.31 3.56
N ALA A 14 -4.03 6.25 4.87
CA ALA A 14 -2.77 6.61 5.52
C ALA A 14 -1.70 5.54 5.26
N GLY A 15 -0.53 5.99 4.82
CA GLY A 15 0.70 5.20 4.73
C GLY A 15 1.21 4.79 6.11
N PRO A 16 2.20 3.90 6.17
CA PRO A 16 2.70 3.40 7.44
C PRO A 16 3.49 4.46 8.20
N TYR A 17 3.53 4.34 9.54
CA TYR A 17 4.44 5.13 10.37
C TYR A 17 5.92 4.85 10.06
N LYS A 18 6.24 3.59 9.75
CA LYS A 18 7.59 3.12 9.39
C LYS A 18 7.50 1.88 8.51
N MET A 19 8.52 1.64 7.70
CA MET A 19 8.70 0.35 7.04
C MET A 19 9.19 -0.71 8.04
N HIS A 20 8.83 -1.96 7.79
CA HIS A 20 9.53 -3.08 8.41
C HIS A 20 10.99 -3.10 7.98
N THR A 21 11.88 -3.48 8.90
CA THR A 21 13.31 -3.56 8.63
C THR A 21 13.58 -4.70 7.64
N HIS A 22 13.78 -4.35 6.37
CA HIS A 22 14.08 -5.32 5.31
C HIS A 22 14.85 -4.65 4.16
N ARG A 23 15.63 -5.43 3.42
CA ARG A 23 16.46 -4.91 2.30
C ARG A 23 15.65 -4.21 1.22
N ILE A 24 14.38 -4.59 1.05
CA ILE A 24 13.50 -4.02 0.02
C ILE A 24 13.11 -2.56 0.29
N GLY A 25 13.10 -2.16 1.57
CA GLY A 25 12.85 -0.77 1.97
C GLY A 25 14.13 0.05 2.12
N LYS A 26 15.30 -0.52 1.78
CA LYS A 26 16.57 0.16 1.98
C LYS A 26 16.66 1.39 1.08
N GLY A 27 16.95 2.54 1.68
CA GLY A 27 17.09 3.81 0.97
C GLY A 27 15.81 4.63 0.92
N TYR A 28 14.67 4.06 1.32
CA TYR A 28 13.42 4.79 1.50
C TYR A 28 13.29 5.32 2.92
N GLU A 29 12.80 6.55 3.02
CA GLU A 29 12.28 7.12 4.25
C GLU A 29 10.77 7.29 4.12
N VAL A 30 10.02 7.04 5.20
CA VAL A 30 8.57 7.24 5.21
C VAL A 30 8.24 8.39 6.13
N GLN A 31 7.41 9.30 5.63
CA GLN A 31 6.85 10.36 6.44
C GLN A 31 5.82 9.83 7.43
N PHE A 32 5.40 10.68 8.37
CA PHE A 32 4.42 10.31 9.38
C PHE A 32 3.01 10.26 8.77
N PHE A 33 2.53 9.05 8.46
CA PHE A 33 1.17 8.79 7.94
C PHE A 33 0.80 9.59 6.67
N PRO A 34 1.62 9.57 5.60
CA PRO A 34 1.29 10.28 4.36
C PRO A 34 0.03 9.70 3.72
N ILE A 35 -0.74 10.50 3.00
CA ILE A 35 -1.99 10.05 2.38
C ILE A 35 -1.74 9.54 0.97
N LEU A 36 -2.00 8.26 0.73
CA LEU A 36 -1.86 7.66 -0.58
C LEU A 36 -2.97 8.15 -1.51
N THR A 37 -2.60 8.69 -2.67
CA THR A 37 -3.54 9.18 -3.67
C THR A 37 -3.63 8.25 -4.88
N LYS A 38 -2.50 7.68 -5.31
CA LYS A 38 -2.44 6.84 -6.51
C LYS A 38 -1.51 5.64 -6.35
N LEU A 39 -1.82 4.61 -7.11
CA LEU A 39 -0.93 3.48 -7.39
C LEU A 39 -0.74 3.39 -8.90
N ASN A 40 0.49 3.46 -9.39
CA ASN A 40 0.82 3.43 -10.81
C ASN A 40 0.02 4.49 -11.62
N GLY A 41 -0.10 5.71 -11.09
CA GLY A 41 -0.88 6.79 -11.70
C GLY A 41 -2.40 6.67 -11.56
N GLN A 42 -2.93 5.57 -11.01
CA GLN A 42 -4.37 5.34 -10.87
C GLN A 42 -4.90 5.77 -9.49
N PRO A 43 -5.93 6.64 -9.40
CA PRO A 43 -6.47 7.12 -8.12
C PRO A 43 -7.01 6.00 -7.24
N VAL A 44 -6.56 5.92 -5.99
CA VAL A 44 -6.99 4.94 -4.98
C VAL A 44 -8.22 5.48 -4.24
N LYS A 45 -9.30 4.70 -4.21
CA LYS A 45 -10.59 5.13 -3.63
C LYS A 45 -10.77 4.75 -2.16
N ASN A 46 -10.25 3.58 -1.81
CA ASN A 46 -10.30 2.99 -0.48
C ASN A 46 -9.32 1.82 -0.37
N LEU A 47 -9.24 1.19 0.81
CA LEU A 47 -8.23 0.16 1.06
C LEU A 47 -8.47 -1.11 0.24
N LYS A 48 -9.74 -1.46 -0.01
CA LYS A 48 -10.11 -2.59 -0.87
C LYS A 48 -9.68 -2.37 -2.32
N ASP A 49 -9.87 -1.15 -2.83
CA ASP A 49 -9.42 -0.75 -4.17
C ASP A 49 -7.88 -0.82 -4.29
N LEU A 50 -7.14 -0.38 -3.27
CA LEU A 50 -5.68 -0.52 -3.23
C LEU A 50 -5.26 -1.99 -3.34
N VAL A 51 -5.80 -2.86 -2.49
CA VAL A 51 -5.50 -4.29 -2.48
C VAL A 51 -5.81 -4.94 -3.82
N ALA A 52 -6.98 -4.62 -4.41
CA ALA A 52 -7.37 -5.13 -5.72
C ALA A 52 -6.38 -4.71 -6.82
N LYS A 53 -5.90 -3.47 -6.81
CA LYS A 53 -4.92 -2.97 -7.78
C LYS A 53 -3.54 -3.60 -7.61
N VAL A 54 -3.04 -3.72 -6.38
CA VAL A 54 -1.76 -4.41 -6.13
C VAL A 54 -1.80 -5.83 -6.65
N LYS A 55 -2.90 -6.55 -6.40
CA LYS A 55 -3.11 -7.92 -6.88
C LYS A 55 -3.19 -8.00 -8.40
N ALA A 56 -4.00 -7.15 -9.02
CA ALA A 56 -4.29 -7.19 -10.46
C ALA A 56 -3.17 -6.57 -11.32
N SER A 57 -2.29 -5.76 -10.74
CA SER A 57 -1.18 -5.15 -11.47
C SER A 57 -0.29 -6.22 -12.09
N THR A 58 0.05 -6.03 -13.36
CA THR A 58 1.04 -6.81 -14.10
C THR A 58 2.29 -5.99 -14.42
N ASP A 59 2.38 -4.78 -13.87
CA ASP A 59 3.50 -3.87 -14.11
C ASP A 59 4.75 -4.37 -13.39
N GLU A 60 5.93 -4.05 -13.93
CA GLU A 60 7.21 -4.39 -13.28
C GLU A 60 7.34 -3.71 -11.92
N PHE A 61 6.80 -2.49 -11.79
CA PHE A 61 6.89 -1.66 -10.60
C PHE A 61 5.52 -1.33 -10.02
N LEU A 62 5.47 -1.23 -8.70
CA LEU A 62 4.41 -0.61 -7.92
C LEU A 62 4.92 0.75 -7.44
N ILE A 63 4.28 1.81 -7.89
CA ILE A 63 4.63 3.22 -7.64
C ILE A 63 3.53 3.80 -6.75
N PHE A 64 3.87 4.10 -5.50
CA PHE A 64 2.97 4.67 -4.51
C PHE A 64 3.16 6.18 -4.46
N GLU A 65 2.12 6.93 -4.83
CA GLU A 65 2.15 8.40 -4.91
C GLU A 65 1.29 9.00 -3.80
N TRP A 66 1.82 10.03 -3.14
CA TRP A 66 1.23 10.63 -1.94
C TRP A 66 0.59 11.99 -2.24
N ALA A 67 -0.29 12.45 -1.35
CA ALA A 67 -0.83 13.80 -1.37
C ALA A 67 0.17 14.82 -0.79
N ASP A 68 1.01 14.36 0.14
CA ASP A 68 1.97 15.16 0.88
C ASP A 68 3.18 15.50 -0.01
N ASP A 69 3.43 16.80 -0.23
CA ASP A 69 4.49 17.27 -1.15
C ASP A 69 5.90 16.80 -0.76
N ASP A 70 6.14 16.64 0.55
CA ASP A 70 7.45 16.22 1.07
C ASP A 70 7.60 14.69 1.12
N ALA A 71 6.53 13.91 0.87
CA ALA A 71 6.57 12.46 0.96
C ALA A 71 7.21 11.83 -0.28
N GLU A 72 8.25 11.05 -0.05
CA GLU A 72 8.97 10.35 -1.12
C GLU A 72 8.08 9.32 -1.81
N THR A 73 8.05 9.36 -3.15
CA THR A 73 7.38 8.34 -3.96
C THR A 73 8.06 6.98 -3.78
N LEU A 74 7.33 5.99 -3.28
CA LEU A 74 7.89 4.65 -3.06
C LEU A 74 7.71 3.81 -4.32
N VAL A 75 8.81 3.22 -4.81
CA VAL A 75 8.83 2.41 -6.04
C VAL A 75 9.41 1.05 -5.75
N PHE A 76 8.58 0.02 -5.86
CA PHE A 76 9.00 -1.36 -5.61
C PHE A 76 8.88 -2.21 -6.86
N LYS A 77 9.87 -3.04 -7.13
CA LYS A 77 9.69 -4.14 -8.09
C LYS A 77 8.62 -5.08 -7.55
N ARG A 78 7.54 -5.26 -8.31
CA ARG A 78 6.36 -6.00 -7.88
C ARG A 78 6.71 -7.42 -7.44
N GLU A 79 7.47 -8.14 -8.26
CA GLU A 79 7.83 -9.54 -7.97
C GLU A 79 8.68 -9.66 -6.70
N GLU A 80 9.65 -8.77 -6.50
CA GLU A 80 10.50 -8.76 -5.30
C GLU A 80 9.68 -8.40 -4.04
N LEU A 81 8.72 -7.48 -4.15
CA LEU A 81 7.82 -7.10 -3.06
C LEU A 81 6.95 -8.28 -2.61
N LEU A 82 6.30 -8.95 -3.56
CA LEU A 82 5.46 -10.10 -3.26
C LEU A 82 6.28 -11.26 -2.67
N LYS A 83 7.47 -11.55 -3.24
CA LYS A 83 8.35 -12.60 -2.75
C LYS A 83 8.90 -12.34 -1.34
N SER A 84 9.13 -11.08 -0.99
CA SER A 84 9.68 -10.69 0.32
C SER A 84 8.62 -10.66 1.42
N THR A 85 7.32 -10.75 1.08
CA THR A 85 6.23 -10.51 2.02
C THR A 85 6.25 -11.54 3.15
N ASP A 86 6.35 -12.83 2.85
CA ASP A 86 6.33 -13.89 3.86
C ASP A 86 7.51 -13.76 4.86
N GLU A 87 8.73 -13.53 4.36
CA GLU A 87 9.94 -13.32 5.18
C GLU A 87 9.75 -12.13 6.13
N ILE A 88 9.23 -11.00 5.63
CA ILE A 88 8.99 -9.80 6.44
C ILE A 88 7.96 -10.08 7.54
N LEU A 89 6.88 -10.78 7.22
CA LEU A 89 5.82 -11.08 8.19
C LEU A 89 6.32 -12.00 9.30
N ASP A 90 7.05 -13.06 8.94
CA ASP A 90 7.64 -14.01 9.88
C ASP A 90 8.63 -13.33 10.83
N ASP A 91 9.54 -12.51 10.29
CA ASP A 91 10.54 -11.77 11.08
C ASP A 91 9.91 -10.78 12.07
N ASN A 92 8.70 -10.28 11.77
CA ASN A 92 7.97 -9.33 12.59
C ASN A 92 6.88 -9.99 13.45
N GLY A 93 6.76 -11.33 13.41
CA GLY A 93 5.73 -12.08 14.15
C GLY A 93 4.30 -11.74 13.72
N ILE A 94 4.10 -11.32 12.47
CA ILE A 94 2.80 -10.92 11.93
C ILE A 94 2.17 -12.14 11.25
N ARG A 95 1.02 -12.59 11.78
CA ARG A 95 0.36 -13.82 11.32
C ARG A 95 -0.29 -13.70 9.93
N SER A 96 -0.63 -12.51 9.49
CA SER A 96 -1.43 -12.28 8.28
C SER A 96 -1.02 -10.97 7.63
N GLN A 97 -0.78 -11.00 6.31
CA GLN A 97 -0.41 -9.82 5.52
C GLN A 97 -1.48 -8.70 5.54
N MET A 98 -2.73 -9.08 5.79
CA MET A 98 -3.87 -8.18 5.79
C MET A 98 -4.96 -8.65 6.75
N SER A 99 -5.88 -7.75 7.08
CA SER A 99 -7.08 -8.05 7.85
C SER A 99 -8.07 -8.94 7.09
N ASP A 100 -8.94 -9.64 7.83
CA ASP A 100 -9.84 -10.65 7.26
C ASP A 100 -10.84 -10.07 6.23
N ASP A 101 -11.23 -8.81 6.37
CA ASP A 101 -12.13 -8.12 5.43
C ASP A 101 -11.48 -7.83 4.05
N LEU A 102 -10.14 -7.79 4.00
CA LEU A 102 -9.37 -7.60 2.77
C LEU A 102 -9.00 -8.94 2.12
N LYS A 103 -8.89 -10.02 2.90
CA LYS A 103 -8.60 -11.36 2.37
C LYS A 103 -9.60 -11.79 1.30
N ALA A 104 -10.88 -11.45 1.45
CA ALA A 104 -11.90 -11.74 0.44
C ALA A 104 -11.58 -11.12 -0.94
N VAL A 105 -10.92 -9.95 -0.97
CA VAL A 105 -10.49 -9.28 -2.21
C VAL A 105 -9.20 -9.92 -2.74
N TRP A 106 -8.30 -10.31 -1.85
CA TRP A 106 -7.03 -10.94 -2.21
C TRP A 106 -7.21 -12.35 -2.76
N ASP A 107 -8.10 -13.14 -2.16
CA ASP A 107 -8.31 -14.56 -2.50
C ASP A 107 -9.37 -14.77 -3.59
N SER A 108 -10.07 -13.71 -4.01
CA SER A 108 -11.02 -13.79 -5.13
C SER A 108 -10.33 -14.30 -6.42
N LYS A 109 -11.07 -14.94 -7.31
CA LYS A 109 -10.50 -15.35 -8.61
C LYS A 109 -10.37 -14.18 -9.57
#